data_AF-B7J1T8-F1
#
_entry.id   AF-B7J1T8-F1
#
_cell.length_a   1.000
_cell.length_b   1.000
_cell.length_c   1.000
_cell.angle_alpha   90.00
_cell.angle_beta   90.00
_cell.angle_gamma   90.00
#
_symmetry.space_group_name_H-M   'P 1'
#
loop_
_entity.id
_entity.type
_entity.pdbx_description
1 polymer ?
#
loop_
_entity_poly.entity_id
_entity_poly.type
_entity_poly.pdbx_seq_one_letter_code
_entity_poly.pdbx_strand_id
1 'polypeptide(L)'
;MYKNGFFKNYLSLFLIFLVIACTSKDSSNEYVEEQEAENSSKPDDSKIDEHTIGHVFHAMGVVHSKKDRKSLGKNIKVFYFSEEDGHFQTIPSKENAKLIVYFYDNVYAGEAPISISGKEAFIFVGITPDFKKIINSNLHGAKSDLIGTFKDLNIKNSKLEITVDENNSDAKTFLESVNYIIDGVEKISPMLTN
;
A
#
# COMPACT_ATOMS: atom_id res chain seq x y z
N MET A 1 -40.56 -43.73 2.32
CA MET A 1 -40.13 -42.41 2.83
C MET A 1 -38.62 -42.18 2.68
N TYR A 2 -38.02 -42.38 1.49
CA TYR A 2 -36.56 -42.24 1.27
C TYR A 2 -36.19 -41.74 -0.13
N LYS A 3 -36.88 -40.73 -0.68
CA LYS A 3 -36.50 -40.11 -1.97
C LYS A 3 -36.22 -38.60 -1.93
N ASN A 4 -36.50 -37.91 -0.83
CA ASN A 4 -36.26 -36.46 -0.70
C ASN A 4 -34.98 -36.09 0.07
N GLY A 5 -34.24 -37.06 0.60
CA GLY A 5 -32.99 -36.80 1.34
C GLY A 5 -31.76 -36.66 0.43
N PHE A 6 -31.77 -37.30 -0.74
CA PHE A 6 -30.60 -37.32 -1.64
C PHE A 6 -30.36 -35.94 -2.27
N PHE A 7 -31.42 -35.29 -2.78
CA PHE A 7 -31.27 -33.97 -3.42
C PHE A 7 -30.80 -32.86 -2.46
N LYS A 8 -31.16 -32.91 -1.17
CA LYS A 8 -30.72 -31.89 -0.21
C LYS A 8 -29.23 -31.99 0.11
N ASN A 9 -28.69 -33.20 0.27
CA ASN A 9 -27.28 -33.37 0.63
C ASN A 9 -26.33 -33.05 -0.54
N TYR A 10 -26.69 -33.40 -1.78
CA TYR A 10 -25.88 -33.05 -2.94
C TYR A 10 -25.95 -31.57 -3.30
N LEU A 11 -27.11 -30.92 -3.12
CA LEU A 11 -27.25 -29.49 -3.36
C LEU A 11 -26.43 -28.65 -2.36
N SER A 12 -26.40 -29.05 -1.09
CA SER A 12 -25.54 -28.41 -0.08
C SER A 12 -24.04 -28.61 -0.36
N LEU A 13 -23.62 -29.80 -0.83
CA LEU A 13 -22.22 -30.02 -1.21
C LEU A 13 -21.82 -29.23 -2.48
N PHE A 14 -22.72 -29.11 -3.45
CA PHE A 14 -22.48 -28.35 -4.68
C PHE A 14 -22.38 -26.84 -4.42
N LEU A 15 -23.18 -26.30 -3.50
CA LEU A 15 -23.11 -24.90 -3.07
C LEU A 15 -21.77 -24.58 -2.37
N ILE A 16 -21.23 -25.51 -1.58
CA ILE A 16 -19.91 -25.32 -0.93
C ILE A 16 -18.78 -25.32 -1.99
N PHE A 17 -18.86 -26.18 -3.01
CA PHE A 17 -17.91 -26.17 -4.12
C PHE A 17 -17.97 -24.88 -4.96
N LEU A 18 -19.16 -24.30 -5.14
CA LEU A 18 -19.34 -23.03 -5.85
C LEU A 18 -18.71 -21.85 -5.11
N VAL A 19 -18.80 -21.80 -3.77
CA VAL A 19 -18.13 -20.76 -2.97
C VAL A 19 -16.61 -20.91 -3.05
N ILE A 20 -16.08 -22.15 -2.97
CA ILE A 20 -14.63 -22.39 -3.06
C ILE A 20 -14.08 -22.06 -4.45
N ALA A 21 -14.82 -22.38 -5.53
CA ALA A 21 -14.43 -22.07 -6.91
C ALA A 21 -14.57 -20.58 -7.27
N CYS A 22 -15.46 -19.84 -6.60
CA CYS A 22 -15.54 -18.38 -6.71
C CYS A 22 -14.45 -17.66 -5.91
N THR A 23 -13.91 -18.28 -4.84
CA THR A 23 -12.75 -17.74 -4.10
C THR A 23 -11.40 -18.13 -4.70
N SER A 24 -11.34 -19.06 -5.66
CA SER A 24 -10.09 -19.51 -6.29
C SER A 24 -9.82 -18.85 -7.65
N LYS A 25 -10.49 -17.74 -7.95
CA LYS A 25 -10.39 -17.05 -9.24
C LYS A 25 -10.28 -15.53 -9.09
N ASP A 26 -9.60 -15.07 -8.05
CA ASP A 26 -8.87 -13.81 -8.13
C ASP A 26 -7.39 -14.14 -8.33
N SER A 27 -6.96 -13.85 -9.54
CA SER A 27 -5.62 -14.04 -10.08
C SER A 27 -4.57 -13.48 -9.13
N SER A 28 -3.82 -14.39 -8.52
CA SER A 28 -2.46 -14.12 -8.07
C SER A 28 -1.59 -13.80 -9.28
N ASN A 29 -1.64 -12.56 -9.76
CA ASN A 29 -0.48 -11.98 -10.42
C ASN A 29 0.47 -11.60 -9.30
N GLU A 30 1.23 -12.60 -8.84
CA GLU A 30 2.49 -12.38 -8.15
C GLU A 30 3.34 -11.56 -9.11
N TYR A 31 3.42 -10.26 -8.83
CA TYR A 31 4.25 -9.33 -9.59
C TYR A 31 5.70 -9.70 -9.25
N VAL A 32 6.29 -10.54 -10.09
CA VAL A 32 7.72 -10.83 -10.06
C VAL A 32 8.41 -9.52 -10.39
N GLU A 33 9.10 -8.97 -9.39
CA GLU A 33 9.97 -7.82 -9.53
C GLU A 33 11.17 -8.23 -10.38
N GLU A 34 11.06 -8.07 -11.71
CA GLU A 34 12.20 -8.13 -12.60
C GLU A 34 13.08 -6.90 -12.34
N GLN A 35 14.29 -7.15 -11.84
CA GLN A 35 15.37 -6.17 -11.82
C GLN A 35 15.68 -5.74 -13.25
N GLU A 36 15.07 -4.66 -13.73
CA GLU A 36 15.45 -4.06 -15.00
C GLU A 36 16.75 -3.29 -14.83
N ALA A 37 17.76 -3.77 -15.56
CA ALA A 37 19.08 -3.16 -15.71
C ALA A 37 18.98 -1.70 -16.18
N GLU A 38 19.86 -0.86 -15.64
CA GLU A 38 20.06 0.54 -16.03
C GLU A 38 20.24 0.70 -17.54
N ASN A 39 19.17 1.06 -18.25
CA ASN A 39 19.27 1.71 -19.55
C ASN A 39 18.94 3.18 -19.36
N SER A 40 19.99 3.97 -19.13
CA SER A 40 19.94 5.42 -19.07
C SER A 40 19.41 5.98 -20.40
N SER A 41 18.15 6.38 -20.42
CA SER A 41 17.51 7.01 -21.58
C SER A 41 16.78 8.29 -21.15
N LYS A 42 17.54 9.40 -21.20
CA LYS A 42 17.16 10.82 -21.01
C LYS A 42 16.45 11.17 -19.69
N PRO A 43 16.76 12.32 -19.07
CA PRO A 43 16.01 12.80 -17.90
C PRO A 43 14.59 13.09 -18.37
N ASP A 44 13.65 12.27 -17.93
CA ASP A 44 12.24 12.42 -18.21
C ASP A 44 11.67 13.50 -17.29
N ASP A 45 10.88 14.43 -17.83
CA ASP A 45 10.27 15.56 -17.12
C ASP A 45 9.27 15.16 -16.00
N SER A 46 9.20 13.88 -15.64
CA SER A 46 8.39 13.40 -14.51
C SER A 46 9.16 13.57 -13.19
N LYS A 47 8.56 14.32 -12.25
CA LYS A 47 9.12 14.53 -10.90
C LYS A 47 9.30 13.23 -10.08
N ILE A 48 8.69 12.14 -10.53
CA ILE A 48 8.69 10.82 -9.88
C ILE A 48 9.04 9.80 -10.96
N ASP A 49 10.04 8.97 -10.72
CA ASP A 49 10.43 7.92 -11.66
C ASP A 49 9.37 6.81 -11.76
N GLU A 50 9.41 6.03 -12.85
CA GLU A 50 8.41 5.00 -13.14
C GLU A 50 8.41 3.84 -12.12
N HIS A 51 9.54 3.57 -11.49
CA HIS A 51 9.66 2.54 -10.46
C HIS A 51 8.90 2.97 -9.20
N THR A 52 9.13 4.20 -8.73
CA THR A 52 8.39 4.81 -7.61
C THR A 52 6.90 4.92 -7.92
N ILE A 53 6.51 5.28 -9.15
CA ILE A 53 5.09 5.29 -9.56
C ILE A 53 4.46 3.89 -9.39
N GLY A 54 5.21 2.83 -9.68
CA GLY A 54 4.75 1.44 -9.46
C GLY A 54 4.42 1.15 -8.00
N HIS A 55 5.30 1.54 -7.07
CA HIS A 55 5.07 1.42 -5.63
C HIS A 55 3.84 2.21 -5.16
N VAL A 56 3.70 3.45 -5.63
CA VAL A 56 2.58 4.34 -5.28
C VAL A 56 1.26 3.77 -5.78
N PHE A 57 1.18 3.38 -7.05
CA PHE A 57 -0.06 2.82 -7.60
C PHE A 57 -0.44 1.48 -6.99
N HIS A 58 0.53 0.62 -6.67
CA HIS A 58 0.26 -0.61 -5.91
C HIS A 58 -0.31 -0.30 -4.53
N ALA A 59 0.31 0.65 -3.79
CA ALA A 59 -0.15 1.07 -2.47
C ALA A 59 -1.60 1.61 -2.52
N MET A 60 -1.91 2.45 -3.51
CA MET A 60 -3.24 3.04 -3.74
C MET A 60 -4.27 2.06 -4.32
N GLY A 61 -3.87 0.85 -4.73
CA GLY A 61 -4.77 -0.10 -5.39
C GLY A 61 -5.23 0.34 -6.79
N VAL A 62 -4.45 1.17 -7.47
CA VAL A 62 -4.77 1.66 -8.82
C VAL A 62 -4.51 0.55 -9.83
N VAL A 63 -5.59 0.03 -10.42
CA VAL A 63 -5.50 -0.96 -11.50
C VAL A 63 -5.16 -0.26 -12.81
N HIS A 64 -3.96 -0.53 -13.32
CA HIS A 64 -3.48 0.04 -14.58
C HIS A 64 -2.65 -0.98 -15.36
N SER A 65 -2.35 -0.68 -16.63
CA SER A 65 -1.35 -1.44 -17.38
C SER A 65 0.06 -0.81 -17.25
N LYS A 66 1.12 -1.63 -17.31
CA LYS A 66 2.52 -1.15 -17.20
C LYS A 66 2.82 -0.05 -18.24
N LYS A 67 2.30 -0.19 -19.48
CA LYS A 67 2.48 0.80 -20.56
C LYS A 67 1.90 2.19 -20.24
N ASP A 68 0.88 2.28 -19.38
CA ASP A 68 0.20 3.53 -19.07
C ASP A 68 0.78 4.20 -17.81
N ARG A 69 1.60 3.48 -17.03
CA ARG A 69 2.10 3.87 -15.72
C ARG A 69 2.73 5.26 -15.73
N LYS A 70 3.68 5.49 -16.64
CA LYS A 70 4.39 6.77 -16.77
C LYS A 70 3.47 7.92 -17.19
N SER A 71 2.46 7.64 -18.01
CA SER A 71 1.48 8.66 -18.43
C SER A 71 0.54 9.03 -17.28
N LEU A 72 0.00 8.03 -16.59
CA LEU A 72 -0.89 8.23 -15.43
C LEU A 72 -0.15 8.90 -14.27
N GLY A 73 1.12 8.52 -14.05
CA GLY A 73 1.95 9.03 -12.95
C GLY A 73 2.19 10.54 -13.00
N LYS A 74 2.07 11.18 -14.17
CA LYS A 74 2.16 12.64 -14.31
C LYS A 74 1.08 13.40 -13.53
N ASN A 75 -0.03 12.74 -13.22
CA ASN A 75 -1.14 13.32 -12.48
C ASN A 75 -1.01 13.11 -10.95
N ILE A 76 0.01 12.39 -10.48
CA ILE A 76 0.27 12.22 -9.05
C ILE A 76 0.82 13.54 -8.51
N LYS A 77 0.14 14.11 -7.51
CA LYS A 77 0.70 15.21 -6.71
C LYS A 77 1.62 14.61 -5.65
N VAL A 78 2.78 15.22 -5.43
CA VAL A 78 3.76 14.77 -4.43
C VAL A 78 4.19 15.92 -3.53
N PHE A 79 4.28 15.63 -2.24
CA PHE A 79 4.71 16.55 -1.20
C PHE A 79 5.73 15.84 -0.30
N TYR A 80 6.80 16.55 0.04
CA TYR A 80 7.88 16.05 0.89
C TYR A 80 7.85 16.79 2.22
N PHE A 81 8.02 16.06 3.32
CA PHE A 81 7.98 16.64 4.66
C PHE A 81 9.19 16.20 5.49
N SER A 82 9.84 17.17 6.13
CA SER A 82 10.62 16.89 7.33
C SER A 82 9.67 16.69 8.51
N GLU A 83 10.15 16.04 9.55
CA GLU A 83 9.41 15.85 10.80
C GLU A 83 10.30 16.17 11.99
N GLU A 84 9.76 16.93 12.94
CA GLU A 84 10.38 17.28 14.21
C GLU A 84 9.27 17.31 15.28
N ASP A 85 9.40 16.48 16.33
CA ASP A 85 8.46 16.35 17.44
C ASP A 85 6.97 16.22 17.04
N GLY A 86 6.69 15.45 15.99
CA GLY A 86 5.36 15.18 15.45
C GLY A 86 4.78 16.28 14.56
N HIS A 87 5.56 17.34 14.27
CA HIS A 87 5.21 18.40 13.34
C HIS A 87 5.82 18.15 11.95
N PHE A 88 4.97 18.15 10.93
CA PHE A 88 5.37 17.95 9.54
C PHE A 88 5.48 19.28 8.78
N GLN A 89 6.68 19.59 8.28
CA GLN A 89 6.95 20.82 7.54
C GLN A 89 7.36 20.48 6.11
N THR A 90 6.80 21.19 5.13
CA THR A 90 7.11 20.96 3.70
C THR A 90 8.58 21.29 3.38
N ILE A 91 9.23 20.39 2.65
CA ILE A 91 10.59 20.57 2.13
C ILE A 91 10.60 20.39 0.59
N PRO A 92 11.61 20.89 -0.14
CA PRO A 92 11.56 20.94 -1.60
C PRO A 92 11.87 19.61 -2.31
N SER A 93 12.44 18.62 -1.61
CA SER A 93 12.91 17.37 -2.23
C SER A 93 12.87 16.17 -1.28
N LYS A 94 13.11 14.97 -1.83
CA LYS A 94 13.09 13.67 -1.13
C LYS A 94 14.28 13.42 -0.20
N GLU A 95 15.43 14.07 -0.41
CA GLU A 95 16.73 13.71 0.20
C GLU A 95 16.72 13.64 1.75
N ASN A 96 15.89 14.47 2.40
CA ASN A 96 15.73 14.47 3.87
C ASN A 96 14.29 14.27 4.33
N ALA A 97 13.42 13.75 3.46
CA ALA A 97 12.02 13.55 3.79
C ALA A 97 11.86 12.44 4.82
N LYS A 98 11.13 12.73 5.90
CA LYS A 98 10.66 11.75 6.88
C LYS A 98 9.30 11.18 6.49
N LEU A 99 8.50 11.96 5.77
CA LEU A 99 7.26 11.53 5.16
C LEU A 99 7.15 12.11 3.75
N ILE A 100 6.71 11.29 2.80
CA ILE A 100 6.36 11.73 1.45
C ILE A 100 4.91 11.35 1.22
N VAL A 101 4.11 12.29 0.75
CA VAL A 101 2.69 12.06 0.49
C VAL A 101 2.40 12.22 -0.98
N TYR A 102 1.82 11.17 -1.54
CA TYR A 102 1.33 11.07 -2.89
C TYR A 102 -0.19 11.17 -2.90
N PHE A 103 -0.76 11.91 -3.84
CA PHE A 103 -2.20 12.03 -4.02
C PHE A 103 -2.60 11.86 -5.49
N TYR A 104 -3.51 10.93 -5.75
CA TYR A 104 -4.01 10.61 -7.08
C TYR A 104 -5.43 10.05 -6.99
N ASP A 105 -6.32 10.52 -7.87
CA ASP A 105 -7.74 10.09 -7.95
C ASP A 105 -8.46 9.99 -6.60
N ASN A 106 -8.30 11.02 -5.76
CA ASN A 106 -8.87 11.11 -4.40
C ASN A 106 -8.36 10.05 -3.41
N VAL A 107 -7.21 9.45 -3.66
CA VAL A 107 -6.56 8.49 -2.77
C VAL A 107 -5.19 9.00 -2.35
N TYR A 108 -4.81 8.74 -1.10
CA TYR A 108 -3.49 9.03 -0.56
C TYR A 108 -2.58 7.80 -0.63
N ALA A 109 -1.29 8.01 -0.80
CA ALA A 109 -0.28 7.06 -0.34
C ALA A 109 0.81 7.81 0.41
N GLY A 110 1.21 7.29 1.56
CA GLY A 110 2.37 7.77 2.29
C GLY A 110 3.57 6.85 2.09
N GLU A 111 4.75 7.45 2.00
CA GLU A 111 6.05 6.77 2.03
C GLU A 111 6.86 7.29 3.22
N ALA A 112 7.47 6.37 3.96
CA ALA A 112 8.40 6.69 5.03
C ALA A 112 9.60 5.73 5.01
N PRO A 113 10.80 6.17 5.46
CA PRO A 113 11.92 5.28 5.69
C PRO A 113 11.58 4.27 6.80
N ILE A 114 12.05 3.04 6.66
CA ILE A 114 11.81 1.93 7.59
C ILE A 114 13.05 1.03 7.67
N SER A 115 13.26 0.39 8.83
CA SER A 115 14.31 -0.62 9.00
C SER A 115 13.69 -2.01 9.18
N ILE A 116 13.85 -2.87 8.19
CA ILE A 116 13.30 -4.25 8.18
C ILE A 116 14.45 -5.23 8.25
N SER A 117 14.48 -6.08 9.28
CA SER A 117 15.59 -7.02 9.53
C SER A 117 16.98 -6.35 9.46
N GLY A 118 17.08 -5.11 9.95
CA GLY A 118 18.31 -4.31 9.97
C GLY A 118 18.72 -3.70 8.62
N LYS A 119 17.86 -3.77 7.59
CA LYS A 119 18.08 -3.11 6.29
C LYS A 119 17.24 -1.85 6.18
N GLU A 120 17.89 -0.76 5.80
CA GLU A 120 17.21 0.48 5.44
C GLU A 120 16.41 0.27 4.14
N ALA A 121 15.14 0.65 4.21
CA ALA A 121 14.15 0.49 3.15
C ALA A 121 13.15 1.65 3.20
N PHE A 122 12.19 1.64 2.30
CA PHE A 122 11.02 2.52 2.34
C PHE A 122 9.75 1.69 2.36
N ILE A 123 8.79 2.07 3.20
CA ILE A 123 7.45 1.50 3.21
C ILE A 123 6.49 2.48 2.54
N PHE A 124 5.65 1.94 1.65
CA PHE A 124 4.55 2.66 1.01
C PHE A 124 3.23 2.10 1.50
N VAL A 125 2.27 2.97 1.84
CA VAL A 125 0.93 2.57 2.30
C VAL A 125 -0.12 3.46 1.65
N GLY A 126 -1.10 2.86 0.98
CA GLY A 126 -2.27 3.59 0.48
C GLY A 126 -3.31 3.78 1.58
N ILE A 127 -3.94 4.95 1.64
CA ILE A 127 -4.93 5.33 2.65
C ILE A 127 -6.17 5.89 1.96
N THR A 128 -7.35 5.43 2.37
CA THR A 128 -8.62 5.96 1.86
C THR A 128 -8.81 7.42 2.27
N PRO A 129 -9.48 8.26 1.46
CA PRO A 129 -9.60 9.70 1.74
C PRO A 129 -10.36 10.03 3.03
N ASP A 130 -11.18 9.09 3.52
CA ASP A 130 -11.92 9.22 4.77
C ASP A 130 -11.16 8.72 6.01
N PHE A 131 -9.88 8.34 5.85
CA PHE A 131 -9.00 7.85 6.92
C PHE A 131 -9.56 6.65 7.69
N LYS A 132 -10.37 5.81 7.04
CA LYS A 132 -10.96 4.61 7.68
C LYS A 132 -10.28 3.31 7.33
N LYS A 133 -9.49 3.24 6.25
CA LYS A 133 -8.81 2.02 5.83
C LYS A 133 -7.46 2.31 5.19
N ILE A 134 -6.51 1.40 5.39
CA ILE A 134 -5.38 1.25 4.47
C ILE A 134 -5.79 0.36 3.29
N ILE A 135 -5.22 0.62 2.12
CA ILE A 135 -5.50 -0.12 0.88
C ILE A 135 -4.50 -1.27 0.76
N ASN A 136 -3.27 -0.99 0.34
CA ASN A 136 -2.17 -1.95 0.33
C ASN A 136 -0.91 -1.34 0.96
N SER A 137 0.00 -2.19 1.42
CA SER A 137 1.38 -1.81 1.73
C SER A 137 2.37 -2.50 0.79
N ASN A 138 3.55 -1.91 0.62
CA ASN A 138 4.70 -2.52 -0.05
C ASN A 138 6.01 -1.90 0.42
N LEU A 139 7.13 -2.51 0.06
CA LEU A 139 8.48 -2.08 0.44
C LEU A 139 9.35 -1.83 -0.78
N HIS A 140 10.26 -0.87 -0.69
CA HIS A 140 11.41 -0.70 -1.57
C HIS A 140 12.71 -0.90 -0.78
N GLY A 141 13.61 -1.75 -1.25
CA GLY A 141 14.90 -2.04 -0.60
C GLY A 141 14.90 -3.21 0.39
N ALA A 142 13.72 -3.74 0.75
CA ALA A 142 13.57 -4.93 1.57
C ALA A 142 12.39 -5.80 1.09
N LYS A 143 12.38 -7.08 1.49
CA LYS A 143 11.29 -8.01 1.24
C LYS A 143 10.77 -8.53 2.58
N SER A 144 9.45 -8.53 2.76
CA SER A 144 8.79 -9.07 3.94
C SER A 144 7.40 -9.58 3.58
N ASP A 145 7.04 -10.75 4.08
CA ASP A 145 5.71 -11.34 3.86
C ASP A 145 4.60 -10.54 4.59
N LEU A 146 4.99 -9.64 5.51
CA LEU A 146 4.08 -8.77 6.24
C LEU A 146 3.28 -7.85 5.31
N ILE A 147 3.73 -7.57 4.08
CA ILE A 147 2.94 -6.80 3.10
C ILE A 147 1.58 -7.47 2.80
N GLY A 148 1.51 -8.81 2.90
CA GLY A 148 0.27 -9.56 2.75
C GLY A 148 -0.68 -9.44 3.95
N THR A 149 -0.13 -9.10 5.12
CA THR A 149 -0.88 -8.86 6.36
C THR A 149 -1.34 -7.40 6.45
N PHE A 150 -0.46 -6.44 6.14
CA PHE A 150 -0.72 -5.01 6.20
C PHE A 150 -1.42 -4.48 4.94
N LYS A 151 -2.62 -4.98 4.66
CA LYS A 151 -3.49 -4.53 3.56
C LYS A 151 -4.97 -4.67 3.93
N ASP A 152 -5.81 -3.80 3.40
CA ASP A 152 -7.26 -3.78 3.63
C ASP A 152 -7.69 -3.73 5.12
N LEU A 153 -6.82 -3.18 5.98
CA LEU A 153 -7.07 -3.08 7.42
C LEU A 153 -7.77 -1.76 7.77
N ASN A 154 -8.64 -1.81 8.78
CA ASN A 154 -9.34 -0.63 9.26
C ASN A 154 -8.39 0.30 10.04
N ILE A 155 -8.73 1.59 10.02
CA ILE A 155 -8.13 2.64 10.83
C ILE A 155 -9.23 3.15 11.77
N LYS A 156 -8.93 3.22 13.06
CA LYS A 156 -9.79 3.81 14.10
C LYS A 156 -8.98 4.85 14.87
N ASN A 157 -9.42 6.10 14.84
CA ASN A 157 -8.74 7.23 15.50
C ASN A 157 -7.24 7.28 15.15
N SER A 158 -6.93 7.29 13.85
CA SER A 158 -5.56 7.36 13.32
C SER A 158 -4.67 6.16 13.66
N LYS A 159 -5.24 5.04 14.15
CA LYS A 159 -4.53 3.81 14.48
C LYS A 159 -5.08 2.62 13.72
N LEU A 160 -4.19 1.78 13.24
CA LEU A 160 -4.54 0.53 12.59
C LEU A 160 -5.24 -0.42 13.58
N GLU A 161 -6.36 -1.01 13.17
CA GLU A 161 -7.07 -2.04 13.93
C GLU A 161 -6.45 -3.41 13.68
N ILE A 162 -5.28 -3.66 14.28
CA ILE A 162 -4.58 -4.96 14.23
C ILE A 162 -3.81 -5.21 15.53
N THR A 163 -3.59 -6.47 15.86
CA THR A 163 -2.61 -6.90 16.88
C THR A 163 -1.53 -7.69 16.19
N VAL A 164 -0.26 -7.35 16.45
CA VAL A 164 0.91 -8.03 15.90
C VAL A 164 1.56 -8.94 16.94
N ASP A 165 2.40 -9.88 16.51
CA ASP A 165 3.23 -10.66 17.43
C ASP A 165 4.31 -9.75 18.04
N GLU A 166 4.22 -9.54 19.36
CA GLU A 166 5.16 -8.70 20.12
C GLU A 166 6.61 -9.20 20.09
N ASN A 167 6.84 -10.47 19.73
CA ASN A 167 8.19 -11.03 19.57
C ASN A 167 8.75 -10.82 18.16
N ASN A 168 7.92 -10.43 17.20
CA ASN A 168 8.35 -10.15 15.83
C ASN A 168 8.72 -8.67 15.69
N SER A 169 10.01 -8.37 15.63
CA SER A 169 10.51 -6.99 15.48
C SER A 169 9.97 -6.31 14.22
N ASP A 170 9.98 -7.00 13.08
CA ASP A 170 9.56 -6.42 11.81
C ASP A 170 8.05 -6.15 11.78
N ALA A 171 7.24 -6.97 12.44
CA ALA A 171 5.79 -6.72 12.57
C ALA A 171 5.49 -5.49 13.41
N LYS A 172 6.24 -5.27 14.50
CA LYS A 172 6.16 -4.05 15.30
C LYS A 172 6.60 -2.83 14.50
N THR A 173 7.73 -2.92 13.79
CA THR A 173 8.20 -1.83 12.92
C THR A 173 7.19 -1.50 11.84
N PHE A 174 6.59 -2.49 11.17
CA PHE A 174 5.49 -2.26 10.23
C PHE A 174 4.33 -1.50 10.89
N LEU A 175 3.84 -1.97 12.04
CA LEU A 175 2.72 -1.33 12.74
C LEU A 175 3.04 0.13 13.13
N GLU A 176 4.23 0.37 13.65
CA GLU A 176 4.72 1.70 14.02
C GLU A 176 4.80 2.62 12.81
N SER A 177 5.47 2.19 11.73
CA SER A 177 5.63 3.00 10.52
C SER A 177 4.31 3.27 9.80
N VAL A 178 3.39 2.29 9.73
CA VAL A 178 2.07 2.54 9.13
C VAL A 178 1.27 3.53 9.97
N ASN A 179 1.28 3.41 11.31
CA ASN A 179 0.60 4.37 12.18
C ASN A 179 1.24 5.77 12.11
N TYR A 180 2.57 5.87 11.96
CA TYR A 180 3.27 7.13 11.72
C TYR A 180 2.81 7.79 10.41
N ILE A 181 2.74 7.01 9.34
CA ILE A 181 2.27 7.48 8.04
C ILE A 181 0.82 7.96 8.14
N ILE A 182 -0.08 7.20 8.78
CA ILE A 182 -1.49 7.59 8.94
C ILE A 182 -1.61 8.92 9.68
N ASP A 183 -0.95 9.06 10.83
CA ASP A 183 -0.96 10.29 11.63
C ASP A 183 -0.44 11.48 10.83
N GLY A 184 0.69 11.30 10.12
CA GLY A 184 1.27 12.36 9.30
C GLY A 184 0.41 12.75 8.11
N VAL A 185 -0.16 11.79 7.37
CA VAL A 185 -1.04 12.04 6.22
C VAL A 185 -2.34 12.73 6.67
N GLU A 186 -2.91 12.33 7.81
CA GLU A 186 -4.12 12.95 8.34
C GLU A 186 -3.88 14.42 8.72
N LYS A 187 -2.76 14.72 9.38
CA LYS A 187 -2.35 16.09 9.74
C LYS A 187 -2.16 17.01 8.55
N ILE A 188 -1.61 16.51 7.45
CA ILE A 188 -1.35 17.31 6.23
C ILE A 188 -2.51 17.28 5.23
N SER A 189 -3.52 16.43 5.43
CA SER A 189 -4.67 16.27 4.52
C SER A 189 -5.40 17.57 4.15
N PRO A 190 -5.49 18.61 5.02
CA PRO A 190 -6.09 19.89 4.63
C PRO A 190 -5.36 20.61 3.49
N MET A 191 -4.10 20.26 3.20
CA MET A 191 -3.35 20.82 2.07
C MET A 191 -3.70 20.18 0.72
N LEU A 192 -4.38 19.04 0.72
CA LEU A 192 -4.57 18.19 -0.47
C LEU A 192 -6.01 18.21 -1.01
N THR A 193 -6.99 18.23 -0.11
CA THR A 193 -8.42 18.06 -0.45
C THR A 193 -9.35 19.18 0.01
N ASN A 194 -8.84 20.18 0.74
CA ASN A 194 -9.60 21.38 1.13
C ASN A 194 -9.24 22.61 0.27
#